data_AF-A0A3D0D0U6-F1
#
_entry.id   AF-A0A3D0D0U6-F1
#
_cell.length_a   1.000
_cell.length_b   1.000
_cell.length_c   1.000
_cell.angle_alpha   90.00
_cell.angle_beta   90.00
_cell.angle_gamma   90.00
#
_symmetry.space_group_name_H-M   'P 1'
#
loop_
_entity.id
_entity.type
_entity.pdbx_description
1 polymer ?
#
loop_
_entity_poly.entity_id
_entity_poly.type
_entity_poly.pdbx_seq_one_letter_code
_entity_poly.pdbx_strand_id
1 'polypeptide(L)' 'MKPLVYWARAEKWRIRPTHKTDAEIRGTLLDPEGQPHPFCYDRHCLILEIKNGAKAGRWQLDEWGVPTPLDEARRGGRD' A
#
# COMPACT_ATOMS: atom_id res chain seq x y z
N MET A 1 0.96 7.61 8.87
CA MET A 1 2.21 6.81 8.76
C MET A 1 2.10 5.43 9.41
N LYS A 2 1.24 5.23 10.42
CA LYS A 2 1.08 3.94 11.10
C LYS A 2 0.56 2.78 10.22
N PRO A 3 -0.45 2.96 9.34
CA PRO A 3 -1.05 1.82 8.62
C PRO A 3 -0.08 1.11 7.68
N LEU A 4 0.66 1.86 6.86
CA LEU A 4 1.67 1.30 5.95
C LEU A 4 2.74 0.48 6.71
N VAL A 5 3.18 0.99 7.87
CA VAL A 5 4.20 0.32 8.70
C VAL A 5 3.65 -0.94 9.35
N TYR A 6 2.40 -0.92 9.83
CA TYR A 6 1.76 -2.09 10.40
C TYR A 6 1.53 -3.17 9.35
N TRP A 7 1.01 -2.80 8.18
CA TRP A 7 0.85 -3.70 7.05
C TRP A 7 2.18 -4.39 6.68
N ALA A 8 3.24 -3.60 6.47
CA ALA A 8 4.53 -4.16 6.08
C ALA A 8 5.11 -5.08 7.17
N ARG A 9 4.93 -4.76 8.45
CA ARG A 9 5.34 -5.65 9.56
C ARG A 9 4.57 -6.95 9.58
N ALA A 10 3.25 -6.91 9.37
CA ALA A 10 2.39 -8.09 9.33
C ALA A 10 2.80 -9.03 8.18
N GLU A 11 3.10 -8.46 7.00
CA GLU A 11 3.56 -9.20 5.83
C GLU A 11 5.06 -9.60 5.92
N LYS A 12 5.79 -9.12 6.93
CA LYS A 12 7.25 -9.26 7.09
C LYS A 12 8.07 -8.58 5.98
N TRP A 13 7.51 -7.53 5.38
CA TRP A 13 8.16 -6.73 4.34
C TRP A 13 8.91 -5.54 4.97
N ARG A 14 10.02 -5.14 4.37
CA ARG A 14 10.82 -3.98 4.82
C ARG A 14 10.51 -2.77 3.96
N ILE A 15 10.17 -1.64 4.58
CA ILE A 15 9.89 -0.38 3.87
C ILE A 15 11.18 0.41 3.68
N ARG A 16 11.45 0.83 2.45
CA ARG A 16 12.50 1.77 2.07
C ARG A 16 11.86 2.99 1.38
N PRO A 17 11.39 4.00 2.15
CA PRO A 17 10.81 5.19 1.56
C PRO A 17 11.89 6.03 0.88
N THR A 18 11.63 6.50 -0.34
CA THR A 18 12.52 7.39 -1.10
C THR A 18 11.95 8.80 -1.20
N HIS A 19 10.63 8.94 -1.13
CA HIS A 19 9.95 10.23 -1.15
C HIS A 19 8.81 10.23 -0.13
N LYS A 20 8.66 11.34 0.59
CA LYS A 20 7.62 11.49 1.61
C LYS A 20 7.12 12.93 1.61
N THR A 21 5.84 13.11 1.31
CA THR A 21 5.11 14.36 1.44
C THR A 21 4.02 14.23 2.50
N ASP A 22 3.25 15.28 2.70
CA ASP A 22 2.08 15.22 3.57
C ASP A 22 0.99 14.29 3.00
N ALA A 23 0.83 14.30 1.68
CA ALA A 23 -0.19 13.53 0.97
C ALA A 23 0.23 12.09 0.66
N GLU A 24 1.53 11.82 0.47
CA GLU A 24 1.95 10.56 -0.15
C GLU A 24 3.32 10.08 0.35
N ILE A 25 3.55 8.77 0.31
CA ILE A 25 4.85 8.12 0.52
C ILE A 25 5.14 7.23 -0.68
N ARG A 26 6.31 7.40 -1.29
CA ARG A 26 6.81 6.51 -2.35
C ARG A 26 8.08 5.84 -1.91
N GLY A 27 8.36 4.67 -2.48
CA GLY A 27 9.62 3.99 -2.29
C GLY A 27 9.58 2.55 -2.74
N THR A 28 10.34 1.73 -2.04
CA THR A 28 10.48 0.31 -2.32
C THR A 28 10.12 -0.49 -1.07
N LEU A 29 9.28 -1.50 -1.22
CA LEU A 29 9.11 -2.56 -0.24
C LEU A 29 10.03 -3.71 -0.61
N LEU A 30 10.71 -4.29 0.37
CA LEU A 30 11.47 -5.53 0.17
C LEU A 30 10.64 -6.65 0.78
N ASP A 31 10.35 -7.68 0.00
CA ASP A 31 9.68 -8.89 0.49
C ASP A 31 10.62 -9.70 1.44
N PRO A 32 10.15 -10.81 2.03
CA PRO A 32 10.97 -11.63 2.92
C PRO A 32 12.19 -12.27 2.25
N GLU A 33 12.16 -12.44 0.92
CA GLU A 33 13.28 -12.94 0.11
C GLU A 33 14.27 -11.82 -0.26
N GLY A 34 13.89 -10.56 0.00
CA GLY A 34 14.67 -9.37 -0.31
C GLY A 34 14.40 -8.79 -1.70
N GLN A 35 13.39 -9.29 -2.42
CA GLN A 35 13.00 -8.77 -3.73
C GLN A 35 12.38 -7.36 -3.59
N PRO A 36 12.81 -6.39 -4.42
CA PRO A 36 12.30 -5.03 -4.38
C PRO A 36 10.99 -4.84 -5.17
N HIS A 37 10.01 -4.22 -4.52
CA HIS A 37 8.71 -3.87 -5.06
C HIS A 37 8.43 -2.37 -4.91
N PRO A 38 8.38 -1.60 -6.02
CA PRO A 38 8.02 -0.20 -5.97
C PRO A 38 6.60 -0.02 -5.41
N PHE A 39 6.44 0.92 -4.48
CA PHE A 39 5.14 1.24 -3.89
C PHE A 39 4.86 2.73 -3.90
N CYS A 40 3.57 3.04 -3.86
CA CYS A 40 3.02 4.35 -3.59
C CYS A 40 1.96 4.23 -2.49
N TYR A 41 1.94 5.16 -1.54
CA TYR A 41 0.99 5.15 -0.44
C TYR A 41 0.36 6.52 -0.26
N ASP A 42 -0.93 6.62 -0.52
CA ASP A 42 -1.75 7.80 -0.24
C ASP A 42 -2.08 7.86 1.25
N ARG A 43 -1.69 8.95 1.90
CA ARG A 43 -1.83 9.13 3.35
C ARG A 43 -3.21 9.60 3.79
N HIS A 44 -4.00 10.17 2.88
CA HIS A 44 -5.36 10.64 3.16
C HIS A 44 -6.37 9.52 2.95
N CYS A 45 -6.24 8.78 1.85
CA CYS A 45 -7.12 7.68 1.50
C CYS A 45 -6.66 6.33 2.10
N LEU A 46 -5.46 6.30 2.70
CA LEU A 46 -4.81 5.09 3.23
C LEU A 46 -4.64 3.99 2.18
N ILE A 47 -4.42 4.39 0.93
CA ILE A 47 -4.31 3.47 -0.20
C ILE A 47 -2.84 3.12 -0.44
N LEU A 48 -2.52 1.83 -0.38
CA LEU A 48 -1.24 1.27 -0.78
C LEU A 48 -1.35 0.70 -2.19
N GLU A 49 -0.50 1.15 -3.09
CA GLU A 49 -0.32 0.59 -4.42
C GLU A 49 1.08 -0.03 -4.55
N ILE A 50 1.14 -1.28 -5.01
CA ILE A 50 2.37 -2.03 -5.25
C ILE A 50 2.42 -2.39 -6.73
N LYS A 51 3.50 -2.00 -7.40
CA LYS A 51 3.58 -2.09 -8.87
C LYS A 51 3.80 -3.50 -9.42
N ASN A 52 4.48 -4.38 -8.68
CA ASN A 52 4.90 -5.69 -9.17
C ASN A 52 4.99 -6.73 -8.03
N GLY A 53 5.15 -8.00 -8.40
CA GLY A 53 5.28 -9.12 -7.46
C GLY A 53 3.94 -9.75 -7.04
N ALA A 54 4.00 -10.69 -6.10
CA ALA A 54 2.84 -11.47 -5.66
C ALA A 54 1.73 -10.64 -4.98
N LYS A 55 2.07 -9.44 -4.50
CA LYS A 55 1.13 -8.49 -3.86
C LYS A 55 0.87 -7.27 -4.74
N ALA A 56 1.22 -7.33 -6.02
CA ALA A 56 0.93 -6.27 -6.97
C ALA A 56 -0.57 -5.94 -6.99
N GLY A 57 -0.88 -4.66 -7.11
CA GLY A 57 -2.24 -4.16 -7.05
C GLY A 57 -2.39 -3.02 -6.08
N ARG A 58 -3.65 -2.67 -5.83
CA ARG A 58 -4.04 -1.55 -4.98
C ARG A 58 -4.83 -2.09 -3.80
N TRP A 59 -4.54 -1.59 -2.61
CA TRP A 59 -5.07 -2.06 -1.34
C TRP A 59 -5.46 -0.86 -0.51
N GLN A 60 -6.70 -0.80 -0.04
CA GLN A 60 -7.07 0.17 0.98
C GLN A 60 -6.69 -0.41 2.34
N LEU A 61 -5.99 0.38 3.14
CA LEU A 61 -5.65 0.00 4.51
C LEU A 61 -6.58 0.74 5.46
N ASP A 62 -7.03 0.05 6.51
CA ASP A 62 -7.65 0.73 7.64
C ASP A 62 -6.60 1.47 8.50
N GLU A 63 -7.04 2.10 9.60
CA GLU A 63 -6.16 2.80 10.54
C GLU A 63 -5.13 1.88 11.24
N TRP A 64 -5.36 0.57 11.22
CA TRP A 64 -4.51 -0.47 11.80
C TRP A 64 -3.59 -1.14 10.77
N GLY A 65 -3.70 -0.78 9.48
CA GLY A 65 -2.90 -1.37 8.42
C GLY A 65 -3.45 -2.70 7.89
N VAL A 66 -4.71 -3.04 8.20
CA VAL A 66 -5.37 -4.23 7.66
C VAL A 66 -5.96 -3.89 6.30
N PRO A 67 -5.73 -4.72 5.26
CA PRO A 67 -6.38 -4.53 3.97
C PRO A 67 -7.90 -4.65 4.09
N THR A 68 -8.60 -3.61 3.69
CA THR A 68 -10.05 -3.62 3.51
C THR A 68 -10.36 -3.75 2.02
N PRO A 69 -11.55 -4.27 1.65
CA PRO A 69 -12.02 -4.17 0.28
C PRO A 69 -11.90 -2.70 -0.15
N LEU A 70 -11.28 -2.46 -1.31
CA LEU A 70 -11.47 -1.17 -1.97
C LEU A 70 -12.95 -1.07 -2.26
N ASP A 71 -13.59 0.01 -1.81
CA ASP A 71 -15.00 0.28 -2.11
C ASP A 71 -15.10 0.59 -3.62
N GLU A 72 -15.05 -0.44 -4.46
CA GLU A 72 -15.28 -0.37 -5.91
C GLU A 72 -16.79 -0.27 -6.21
N ALA A 73 -17.64 -0.09 -5.19
CA ALA A 73 -19.09 -0.08 -5.30
C ALA A 73 -19.69 1.17 -5.98
N ARG A 74 -18.90 2.00 -6.68
CA ARG A 74 -19.42 3.15 -7.45
C ARG A 74 -18.75 3.38 -8.81
N ARG A 75 -18.28 2.33 -9.51
CA ARG A 75 -17.97 2.40 -10.96
C ARG A 75 -18.66 1.32 -11.80
N GLY A 76 -19.82 0.84 -11.34
CA GLY A 76 -20.76 0.03 -12.13
C GLY A 76 -22.12 0.74 -12.29
N GLY A 77 -22.11 2.06 -12.48
CA GLY A 77 -23.31 2.81 -12.82
C GLY A 77 -23.47 2.89 -14.33
N ARG A 78 -24.41 2.09 -14.86
CA ARG A 78 -25.14 2.28 -16.12
C ARG A 78 -24.29 2.25 -17.41
N ASP A 79 -24.36 1.12 -18.12
CA ASP A 79 -24.87 1.08 -19.50
C ASP A 79 -25.70 -0.20 -19.68
#